data_AF-A0A124E0E1-F1
#
_entry.id   AF-A0A124E0E1-F1
#
_cell.length_a   1.000
_cell.length_b   1.000
_cell.length_c   1.000
_cell.angle_alpha   90.00
_cell.angle_beta   90.00
_cell.angle_gamma   90.00
#
_symmetry.space_group_name_H-M   'P 1'
#
loop_
_entity.id
_entity.type
_entity.pdbx_description
1 polymer ?
#
loop_
_entity_poly.entity_id
_entity_poly.type
_entity_poly.pdbx_seq_one_letter_code
_entity_poly.pdbx_strand_id
1 'polypeptide(L)'
;MSLRFAFYGRVSTEDAQDPEASRSWQKRRAIDLISPHGGVLAADYFDIGQSRSLPWKRRPEASRLLADVTSRGRGFDAVVIGEPARAFYGPQFALTFPVLTHYGVGLWVPEVGGAVDPGSEAHDLVMTLFGGMSKGERARIQMRVRTAMSALAQDTTRYLGGRPPYGYQLVDAGPHPNPAKASLGQRLHRLEPDPETAPTVERIYRMYADGAGLRFIAQQLTDDGVPSPSQYDPARNRHRDPRGWSHSAIRAILDNPAYRGIRVWGKQEKYEVLLNPDDVAAGYETRMRWRDRADWIAPDRRTHEELIPDELAQAVRLRMQARRGPGRVCSRESTVPYALRGLLFCAACGRRMQGAARPGKQTTRILYRCEFGKSRSVPVDLSDHPRTVYLREDAVTARLDEWIATLADPEDLARGQDVDPAAGPGYAALQRQLSEANAKVAALITAVESGVAVEDLTAALRQRTAERDELRARVERVERPRAMCAAEISELVKELGGLSVILGAATGAERAEVYASLGLRLDYDPHLRRVTATADLSRVAGCVRGGT
;
A
#
# COMPACT_ATOMS: atom_id res chain seq x y z
N MET A 1 -4.85 -23.85 42.02
CA MET A 1 -4.15 -22.88 41.17
C MET A 1 -5.19 -22.25 40.25
N SER A 2 -5.26 -20.92 40.16
CA SER A 2 -6.18 -20.23 39.24
C SER A 2 -5.61 -20.32 37.82
N LEU A 3 -6.40 -20.80 36.86
CA LEU A 3 -6.03 -20.81 35.43
C LEU A 3 -5.89 -19.37 34.94
N ARG A 4 -4.76 -19.05 34.31
CA ARG A 4 -4.45 -17.71 33.81
C ARG A 4 -4.74 -17.64 32.31
N PHE A 5 -5.49 -16.64 31.88
CA PHE A 5 -5.95 -16.50 30.50
C PHE A 5 -5.40 -15.25 29.81
N ALA A 6 -5.03 -15.38 28.54
CA ALA A 6 -4.84 -14.26 27.62
C ALA A 6 -6.13 -14.00 26.85
N PHE A 7 -6.67 -12.79 26.92
CA PHE A 7 -7.82 -12.39 26.10
C PHE A 7 -7.35 -11.95 24.70
N TYR A 8 -8.00 -12.44 23.65
CA TYR A 8 -7.89 -11.88 22.32
C TYR A 8 -9.25 -11.38 21.80
N GLY A 9 -9.25 -10.15 21.29
CA GLY A 9 -10.39 -9.57 20.58
C GLY A 9 -9.93 -8.64 19.45
N ARG A 10 -10.89 -8.18 18.65
CA ARG A 10 -10.60 -7.18 17.60
C ARG A 10 -11.81 -6.34 17.23
N VAL A 11 -11.55 -5.20 16.62
CA VAL A 11 -12.55 -4.34 15.96
C VAL A 11 -11.98 -3.81 14.65
N SER A 12 -12.74 -3.90 13.57
CA SER A 12 -12.32 -3.32 12.28
C SER A 12 -12.94 -1.93 12.09
N THR A 13 -12.32 -1.11 11.24
CA THR A 13 -12.91 0.19 10.84
C THR A 13 -14.21 0.03 10.05
N GLU A 14 -14.44 -1.14 9.43
CA GLU A 14 -15.68 -1.44 8.70
C GLU A 14 -16.86 -1.71 9.65
N ASP A 15 -16.60 -2.11 10.90
CA ASP A 15 -17.65 -2.46 11.86
C ASP A 15 -18.39 -1.22 12.42
N ALA A 16 -17.84 -0.01 12.22
CA ALA A 16 -18.38 1.26 12.70
C ALA A 16 -18.74 1.26 14.21
N GLN A 17 -18.00 0.48 15.00
CA GLN A 17 -18.15 0.38 16.45
C GLN A 17 -17.06 1.19 17.15
N ASP A 18 -17.41 1.79 18.29
CA ASP A 18 -16.43 2.37 19.19
C ASP A 18 -15.47 1.27 19.68
N PRO A 19 -14.14 1.43 19.53
CA PRO A 19 -13.18 0.40 19.89
C PRO A 19 -13.21 0.01 21.37
N GLU A 20 -13.43 0.97 22.27
CA GLU A 20 -13.43 0.73 23.71
C GLU A 20 -14.66 -0.05 24.16
N ALA A 21 -15.84 0.35 23.67
CA ALA A 21 -17.07 -0.42 23.85
C ALA A 21 -16.93 -1.82 23.25
N SER A 22 -16.39 -1.93 22.03
CA SER A 22 -16.18 -3.20 21.32
C SER A 22 -15.26 -4.15 22.09
N ARG A 23 -14.17 -3.62 22.66
CA ARG A 23 -13.25 -4.37 23.53
C ARG A 23 -13.93 -4.82 24.81
N SER A 24 -14.64 -3.90 25.47
CA SER A 24 -15.25 -4.14 26.77
C SER A 24 -16.29 -5.26 26.73
N TRP A 25 -17.13 -5.31 25.70
CA TRP A 25 -18.14 -6.37 25.60
C TRP A 25 -17.53 -7.73 25.21
N GLN A 26 -16.57 -7.77 24.29
CA GLN A 26 -15.86 -9.02 23.94
C GLN A 26 -15.12 -9.57 25.16
N LYS A 27 -14.47 -8.69 25.93
CA LYS A 27 -13.77 -9.04 27.16
C LYS A 27 -14.72 -9.51 28.26
N ARG A 28 -15.88 -8.86 28.44
CA ARG A 28 -16.91 -9.33 29.38
C ARG A 28 -17.37 -10.74 29.03
N ARG A 29 -17.68 -10.99 27.76
CA ARG A 29 -18.11 -12.32 27.30
C ARG A 29 -17.02 -13.39 27.51
N ALA A 30 -15.75 -13.03 27.38
CA ALA A 30 -14.62 -13.89 27.72
C ALA A 30 -14.52 -14.14 29.25
N ILE A 31 -14.71 -13.11 30.07
CA ILE A 31 -14.71 -13.22 31.53
C ILE A 31 -15.86 -14.13 32.00
N ASP A 32 -17.06 -13.96 31.45
CA ASP A 32 -18.24 -14.76 31.79
C ASP A 32 -18.01 -16.25 31.50
N LEU A 33 -17.23 -16.57 30.45
CA LEU A 33 -16.85 -17.94 30.12
C LEU A 33 -15.87 -18.54 31.12
N ILE A 34 -14.84 -17.79 31.55
CA ILE A 34 -13.74 -18.35 32.37
C ILE A 34 -14.01 -18.29 33.87
N SER A 35 -14.86 -17.34 34.33
CA SER A 35 -15.11 -17.11 35.76
C SER A 35 -15.68 -18.34 36.47
N PRO A 36 -16.66 -19.10 35.91
CA PRO A 36 -17.16 -20.33 36.52
C PRO A 36 -16.09 -21.41 36.71
N HIS A 37 -14.99 -21.34 35.95
CA HIS A 37 -13.88 -22.28 36.00
C HIS A 37 -12.71 -21.76 36.86
N GLY A 38 -12.90 -20.68 37.62
CA GLY A 38 -11.86 -20.07 38.46
C GLY A 38 -10.73 -19.41 37.65
N GLY A 39 -11.01 -19.07 36.38
CA GLY A 39 -10.05 -18.43 35.48
C GLY A 39 -9.91 -16.93 35.73
N VAL A 40 -8.71 -16.40 35.52
CA VAL A 40 -8.40 -14.97 35.63
C VAL A 40 -7.69 -14.46 34.37
N LEU A 41 -8.02 -13.23 33.93
CA LEU A 41 -7.30 -12.62 32.81
C LEU A 41 -5.94 -12.10 33.27
N ALA A 42 -4.87 -12.61 32.66
CA ALA A 42 -3.49 -12.20 32.91
C ALA A 42 -2.93 -11.28 31.81
N ALA A 43 -3.50 -11.32 30.60
CA ALA A 43 -3.06 -10.50 29.48
C ALA A 43 -4.24 -10.12 28.57
N ASP A 44 -4.11 -9.02 27.85
CA ASP A 44 -5.14 -8.44 26.99
C ASP A 44 -4.53 -8.02 25.65
N TYR A 45 -4.98 -8.66 24.57
CA TYR A 45 -4.55 -8.44 23.20
C TYR A 45 -5.76 -7.98 22.39
N PHE A 46 -5.73 -6.76 21.85
CA PHE A 46 -6.88 -6.21 21.15
C PHE A 46 -6.50 -5.44 19.88
N ASP A 47 -6.79 -6.01 18.72
CA ASP A 47 -6.50 -5.38 17.44
C ASP A 47 -7.55 -4.31 17.09
N ILE A 48 -7.10 -3.06 16.87
CA ILE A 48 -7.95 -1.95 16.42
C ILE A 48 -7.70 -1.66 14.94
N GLY A 49 -8.78 -1.55 14.18
CA GLY A 49 -8.75 -1.22 12.75
C GLY A 49 -8.29 -2.36 11.84
N GLN A 50 -8.10 -3.57 12.36
CA GLN A 50 -7.63 -4.71 11.59
C GLN A 50 -8.79 -5.54 11.04
N SER A 51 -8.70 -5.92 9.77
CA SER A 51 -9.67 -6.82 9.13
C SER A 51 -9.50 -8.26 9.62
N ARG A 52 -10.60 -8.96 9.89
CA ARG A 52 -10.58 -10.41 10.15
C ARG A 52 -10.04 -11.22 8.96
N SER A 53 -10.10 -10.70 7.73
CA SER A 53 -9.55 -11.43 6.58
C SER A 53 -8.03 -11.52 6.60
N LEU A 54 -7.35 -10.64 7.36
CA LEU A 54 -5.91 -10.72 7.57
C LEU A 54 -5.57 -11.94 8.44
N PRO A 55 -4.58 -12.76 8.08
CA PRO A 55 -4.05 -13.79 8.97
C PRO A 55 -3.58 -13.20 10.31
N TRP A 56 -3.62 -13.99 11.38
CA TRP A 56 -3.21 -13.54 12.72
C TRP A 56 -1.79 -12.97 12.75
N LYS A 57 -0.85 -13.57 12.01
CA LYS A 57 0.54 -13.07 11.87
C LYS A 57 0.67 -11.66 11.26
N ARG A 58 -0.40 -11.13 10.65
CA ARG A 58 -0.44 -9.80 10.03
C ARG A 58 -1.29 -8.80 10.83
N ARG A 59 -1.78 -9.20 12.01
CA ARG A 59 -2.44 -8.29 12.94
C ARG A 59 -1.51 -8.05 14.12
N PRO A 60 -1.23 -6.81 14.53
CA PRO A 60 -0.22 -6.51 15.53
C PRO A 60 -0.40 -7.29 16.85
N GLU A 61 -1.59 -7.25 17.44
CA GLU A 61 -1.83 -7.87 18.75
C GLU A 61 -2.01 -9.38 18.64
N ALA A 62 -2.63 -9.89 17.57
CA ALA A 62 -2.69 -11.33 17.34
C ALA A 62 -1.29 -11.93 17.10
N SER A 63 -0.43 -11.24 16.36
CA SER A 63 0.95 -11.66 16.12
C SER A 63 1.76 -11.61 17.41
N ARG A 64 1.56 -10.58 18.24
CA ARG A 64 2.17 -10.49 19.58
C ARG A 64 1.73 -11.65 20.47
N LEU A 65 0.43 -11.96 20.50
CA LEU A 65 -0.10 -13.12 21.23
C LEU A 65 0.55 -14.44 20.75
N LEU A 66 0.66 -14.64 19.44
CA LEU A 66 1.29 -15.84 18.90
C LEU A 66 2.78 -15.94 19.26
N ALA A 67 3.49 -14.81 19.33
CA ALA A 67 4.86 -14.77 19.82
C ALA A 67 4.92 -15.13 21.32
N ASP A 68 4.04 -14.55 22.14
CA ASP A 68 3.98 -14.78 23.59
C ASP A 68 3.60 -16.24 23.92
N VAL A 69 2.77 -16.89 23.10
CA VAL A 69 2.48 -18.33 23.21
C VAL A 69 3.75 -19.19 23.15
N THR A 70 4.75 -18.79 22.35
CA THR A 70 6.01 -19.55 22.23
C THR A 70 6.93 -19.39 23.45
N SER A 71 6.71 -18.37 24.29
CA SER A 71 7.54 -18.10 25.46
C SER A 71 7.23 -19.06 26.61
N ARG A 72 8.28 -19.59 27.25
CA ARG A 72 8.17 -20.43 28.46
C ARG A 72 7.75 -19.64 29.72
N GLY A 73 7.88 -18.31 29.70
CA GLY A 73 7.54 -17.41 30.80
C GLY A 73 6.28 -16.56 30.57
N ARG A 74 5.43 -16.96 29.62
CA ARG A 74 4.31 -16.16 29.08
C ARG A 74 3.26 -15.66 30.08
N GLY A 75 3.19 -16.24 31.29
CA GLY A 75 2.28 -15.77 32.34
C GLY A 75 0.80 -16.07 32.11
N PHE A 76 0.45 -16.98 31.19
CA PHE A 76 -0.90 -17.51 30.99
C PHE A 76 -0.86 -18.96 30.47
N ASP A 77 -1.94 -19.70 30.75
CA ASP A 77 -2.11 -21.13 30.47
C ASP A 77 -3.01 -21.37 29.25
N ALA A 78 -3.92 -20.43 28.96
CA ALA A 78 -4.89 -20.54 27.88
C ALA A 78 -5.21 -19.18 27.22
N VAL A 79 -5.72 -19.22 26.01
CA VAL A 79 -6.27 -18.06 25.28
C VAL A 79 -7.79 -18.13 25.35
N VAL A 80 -8.44 -17.01 25.62
CA VAL A 80 -9.90 -16.87 25.56
C VAL A 80 -10.30 -15.85 24.50
N ILE A 81 -11.29 -16.20 23.67
CA ILE A 81 -11.84 -15.35 22.63
C ILE A 81 -13.34 -15.19 22.86
N GLY A 82 -13.78 -13.96 23.17
CA GLY A 82 -15.18 -13.67 23.42
C GLY A 82 -16.09 -13.80 22.19
N GLU A 83 -15.55 -13.61 20.98
CA GLU A 83 -16.31 -13.75 19.73
C GLU A 83 -15.45 -14.35 18.60
N PRO A 84 -15.50 -15.68 18.39
CA PRO A 84 -14.75 -16.38 17.37
C PRO A 84 -14.98 -15.87 15.94
N ALA A 85 -16.20 -15.43 15.62
CA ALA A 85 -16.53 -14.86 14.30
C ALA A 85 -15.79 -13.54 14.01
N ARG A 86 -15.27 -12.86 15.05
CA ARG A 86 -14.35 -11.74 14.90
C ARG A 86 -12.90 -12.19 14.79
N ALA A 87 -12.50 -13.19 15.56
CA ALA A 87 -11.11 -13.63 15.59
C ALA A 87 -10.69 -14.45 14.35
N PHE A 88 -11.57 -15.30 13.83
CA PHE A 88 -11.27 -16.24 12.74
C PHE A 88 -12.04 -15.92 11.47
N TYR A 89 -11.40 -16.17 10.32
CA TYR A 89 -11.98 -16.03 8.99
C TYR A 89 -11.43 -17.11 8.05
N GLY A 90 -12.29 -17.82 7.33
CA GLY A 90 -11.87 -18.92 6.46
C GLY A 90 -11.06 -19.97 7.22
N PRO A 91 -9.87 -20.39 6.72
CA PRO A 91 -9.09 -21.48 7.32
C PRO A 91 -8.25 -21.05 8.54
N GLN A 92 -8.38 -19.81 9.04
CA GLN A 92 -7.49 -19.29 10.08
C GLN A 92 -7.52 -20.10 11.39
N PHE A 93 -8.66 -20.69 11.76
CA PHE A 93 -8.74 -21.56 12.94
C PHE A 93 -7.81 -22.77 12.79
N ALA A 94 -7.94 -23.52 11.68
CA ALA A 94 -7.11 -24.68 11.37
C ALA A 94 -5.61 -24.35 11.26
N LEU A 95 -5.26 -23.10 10.93
CA LEU A 95 -3.87 -22.64 10.88
C LEU A 95 -3.31 -22.19 12.24
N THR A 96 -4.17 -21.78 13.17
CA THR A 96 -3.75 -21.14 14.43
C THR A 96 -3.84 -22.11 15.60
N PHE A 97 -4.91 -22.91 15.66
CA PHE A 97 -5.18 -23.78 16.80
C PHE A 97 -4.10 -24.86 17.01
N PRO A 98 -3.55 -25.53 15.97
CA PRO A 98 -2.43 -26.45 16.15
C PRO A 98 -1.18 -25.81 16.79
N VAL A 99 -0.94 -24.52 16.53
CA VAL A 99 0.17 -23.78 17.16
C VAL A 99 -0.06 -23.63 18.65
N LEU A 100 -1.29 -23.26 19.07
CA LEU A 100 -1.64 -23.15 20.49
C LEU A 100 -1.48 -24.51 21.19
N THR A 101 -2.02 -25.57 20.60
CA THR A 101 -1.93 -26.94 21.13
C THR A 101 -0.49 -27.43 21.24
N HIS A 102 0.36 -27.17 20.24
CA HIS A 102 1.78 -27.54 20.25
C HIS A 102 2.54 -26.95 21.45
N TYR A 103 2.22 -25.71 21.84
CA TYR A 103 2.84 -25.05 23.00
C TYR A 103 2.10 -25.30 24.32
N GLY A 104 1.13 -26.21 24.33
CA GLY A 104 0.34 -26.56 25.51
C GLY A 104 -0.60 -25.44 25.98
N VAL A 105 -1.00 -24.55 25.07
CA VAL A 105 -1.92 -23.44 25.36
C VAL A 105 -3.31 -23.80 24.87
N GLY A 106 -4.28 -23.90 25.79
CA GLY A 106 -5.67 -24.17 25.43
C GLY A 106 -6.34 -22.96 24.75
N LEU A 107 -7.32 -23.19 23.89
CA LEU A 107 -8.18 -22.14 23.33
C LEU A 107 -9.58 -22.27 23.90
N TRP A 108 -10.13 -21.20 24.45
CA TRP A 108 -11.46 -21.16 25.04
C TRP A 108 -12.37 -20.22 24.26
N VAL A 109 -13.55 -20.72 23.88
CA VAL A 109 -14.55 -19.95 23.13
C VAL A 109 -15.95 -20.22 23.70
N PRO A 110 -16.83 -19.20 23.77
CA PRO A 110 -18.17 -19.40 24.32
C PRO A 110 -19.03 -20.40 23.54
N GLU A 111 -18.80 -20.52 22.24
CA GLU A 111 -19.59 -21.34 21.31
C GLU A 111 -19.46 -22.84 21.55
N VAL A 112 -18.35 -23.29 22.16
CA VAL A 112 -18.19 -24.68 22.63
C VAL A 112 -18.35 -24.80 24.15
N GLY A 113 -18.69 -23.70 24.83
CA GLY A 113 -18.89 -23.66 26.28
C GLY A 113 -17.63 -23.80 27.12
N GLY A 114 -16.43 -23.66 26.54
CA GLY A 114 -15.18 -23.82 27.29
C GLY A 114 -13.97 -24.05 26.39
N ALA A 115 -13.07 -24.94 26.82
CA ALA A 115 -11.89 -25.34 26.07
C ALA A 115 -12.27 -26.07 24.78
N VAL A 116 -11.73 -25.63 23.66
CA VAL A 116 -11.77 -26.34 22.38
C VAL A 116 -10.90 -27.60 22.52
N ASP A 117 -11.53 -28.76 22.43
CA ASP A 117 -10.85 -30.06 22.38
C ASP A 117 -10.22 -30.32 20.99
N PRO A 118 -8.87 -30.49 20.87
CA PRO A 118 -8.19 -30.83 19.62
C PRO A 118 -8.59 -32.17 18.99
N GLY A 119 -9.10 -33.12 19.78
CA GLY A 119 -9.55 -34.42 19.30
C GLY A 119 -11.02 -34.46 18.89
N SER A 120 -11.78 -33.38 19.10
CA SER A 120 -13.22 -33.35 18.86
C SER A 120 -13.55 -32.84 17.45
N GLU A 121 -14.02 -33.74 16.59
CA GLU A 121 -14.55 -33.38 15.27
C GLU A 121 -15.72 -32.38 15.35
N ALA A 122 -16.54 -32.50 16.41
CA ALA A 122 -17.67 -31.59 16.63
C ALA A 122 -17.19 -30.15 16.88
N HIS A 123 -16.14 -29.97 17.69
CA HIS A 123 -15.56 -28.65 17.92
C HIS A 123 -14.90 -28.09 16.66
N ASP A 124 -14.17 -28.92 15.90
CA ASP A 124 -13.55 -28.50 14.64
C ASP A 124 -14.59 -28.03 13.60
N LEU A 125 -15.71 -28.75 13.46
CA LEU A 125 -16.81 -28.37 12.59
C LEU A 125 -17.44 -27.03 12.99
N VAL A 126 -17.72 -26.86 14.29
CA VAL A 126 -18.29 -25.61 14.83
C VAL A 126 -17.36 -24.43 14.56
N MET A 127 -16.05 -24.59 14.79
CA MET A 127 -15.07 -23.53 14.57
C MET A 127 -14.88 -23.20 13.08
N THR A 128 -14.88 -24.21 12.22
CA THR A 128 -14.82 -24.04 10.76
C THR A 128 -16.06 -23.31 10.23
N LEU A 129 -17.24 -23.59 10.78
CA LEU A 129 -18.49 -22.93 10.42
C LEU A 129 -18.43 -21.41 10.68
N PHE A 130 -17.88 -20.96 11.82
CA PHE A 130 -17.75 -19.52 12.10
C PHE A 130 -16.80 -18.81 11.14
N GLY A 131 -15.69 -19.47 10.77
CA GLY A 131 -14.78 -18.99 9.73
C GLY A 131 -15.46 -18.85 8.37
N GLY A 132 -16.34 -19.80 8.01
CA GLY A 132 -17.09 -19.83 6.74
C GLY A 132 -18.29 -18.88 6.67
N MET A 133 -19.14 -18.83 7.70
CA MET A 133 -20.32 -17.96 7.79
C MET A 133 -19.93 -16.48 7.64
N SER A 134 -18.84 -16.10 8.28
CA SER A 134 -18.21 -14.78 8.18
C SER A 134 -17.91 -14.35 6.74
N LYS A 135 -17.49 -15.28 5.89
CA LYS A 135 -17.23 -15.04 4.46
C LYS A 135 -18.54 -14.96 3.67
N GLY A 136 -19.46 -15.90 3.90
CA GLY A 136 -20.74 -15.97 3.21
C GLY A 136 -21.62 -14.74 3.45
N GLU A 137 -21.76 -14.29 4.70
CA GLU A 137 -22.55 -13.12 5.04
C GLU A 137 -21.99 -11.85 4.39
N ARG A 138 -20.65 -11.66 4.44
CA ARG A 138 -19.98 -10.53 3.79
C ARG A 138 -20.23 -10.53 2.28
N ALA A 139 -20.11 -11.69 1.63
CA ALA A 139 -20.38 -11.82 0.20
C ALA A 139 -21.85 -11.47 -0.12
N ARG A 140 -22.81 -11.93 0.69
CA ARG A 140 -24.23 -11.58 0.54
C ARG A 140 -24.49 -10.09 0.74
N ILE A 141 -23.85 -9.45 1.71
CA ILE A 141 -23.94 -8.00 1.92
C ILE A 141 -23.35 -7.24 0.73
N GLN A 142 -22.16 -7.61 0.27
CA GLN A 142 -21.50 -7.00 -0.88
C GLN A 142 -22.35 -7.12 -2.15
N MET A 143 -22.91 -8.30 -2.42
CA MET A 143 -23.82 -8.52 -3.53
C MET A 143 -25.07 -7.64 -3.41
N ARG A 144 -25.74 -7.65 -2.25
CA ARG A 144 -26.93 -6.80 -2.02
C ARG A 144 -26.64 -5.32 -2.23
N VAL A 145 -25.53 -4.82 -1.69
CA VAL A 145 -25.09 -3.42 -1.87
C VAL A 145 -24.80 -3.14 -3.35
N ARG A 146 -24.07 -4.03 -4.03
CA ARG A 146 -23.73 -3.86 -5.46
C ARG A 146 -24.97 -3.86 -6.34
N THR A 147 -25.91 -4.77 -6.11
CA THR A 147 -27.20 -4.83 -6.83
C THR A 147 -28.05 -3.61 -6.57
N ALA A 148 -28.17 -3.16 -5.31
CA ALA A 148 -28.90 -1.95 -4.96
C ALA A 148 -28.26 -0.70 -5.62
N MET A 149 -26.94 -0.59 -5.60
CA MET A 149 -26.23 0.52 -6.25
C MET A 149 -26.33 0.47 -7.78
N SER A 150 -26.35 -0.73 -8.37
CA SER A 150 -26.60 -0.93 -9.80
C SER A 150 -27.99 -0.45 -10.19
N ALA A 151 -29.02 -0.85 -9.43
CA ALA A 151 -30.40 -0.40 -9.64
C ALA A 151 -30.49 1.12 -9.48
N LEU A 152 -29.90 1.71 -8.43
CA LEU A 152 -29.85 3.17 -8.29
C LEU A 152 -29.14 3.86 -9.47
N ALA A 153 -28.07 3.25 -10.00
CA ALA A 153 -27.34 3.78 -11.14
C ALA A 153 -28.15 3.77 -12.43
N GLN A 154 -28.97 2.74 -12.65
CA GLN A 154 -29.86 2.60 -13.81
C GLN A 154 -31.14 3.42 -13.65
N ASP A 155 -31.73 3.40 -12.46
CA ASP A 155 -33.14 3.77 -12.25
C ASP A 155 -33.36 5.12 -11.57
N THR A 156 -32.31 5.82 -11.15
CA THR A 156 -32.47 7.11 -10.47
C THR A 156 -31.59 8.21 -11.04
N THR A 157 -31.92 9.47 -10.77
CA THR A 157 -31.09 10.65 -11.09
C THR A 157 -30.13 11.00 -9.93
N ARG A 158 -30.21 10.29 -8.81
CA ARG A 158 -29.40 10.52 -7.61
C ARG A 158 -27.89 10.46 -7.91
N TYR A 159 -27.12 11.39 -7.35
CA TYR A 159 -25.67 11.29 -7.35
C TYR A 159 -25.21 10.15 -6.41
N LEU A 160 -24.47 9.18 -6.96
CA LEU A 160 -24.05 7.97 -6.25
C LEU A 160 -22.73 8.11 -5.49
N GLY A 161 -22.29 9.35 -5.29
CA GLY A 161 -21.04 9.67 -4.62
C GLY A 161 -19.84 9.73 -5.56
N GLY A 162 -18.68 10.05 -4.96
CA GLY A 162 -17.46 10.35 -5.68
C GLY A 162 -17.24 11.85 -5.85
N ARG A 163 -16.34 12.20 -6.76
CA ARG A 163 -16.00 13.59 -7.07
C ARG A 163 -16.83 14.09 -8.26
N PRO A 164 -17.44 15.30 -8.19
CA PRO A 164 -18.12 15.86 -9.36
C PRO A 164 -17.11 16.11 -10.50
N PRO A 165 -17.47 15.85 -11.77
CA PRO A 165 -16.65 16.24 -12.91
C PRO A 165 -16.45 17.76 -12.97
N TYR A 166 -15.34 18.22 -13.53
CA TYR A 166 -15.09 19.65 -13.77
C TYR A 166 -16.17 20.23 -14.69
N GLY A 167 -16.80 21.37 -14.37
CA GLY A 167 -18.00 21.86 -15.08
C GLY A 167 -19.31 21.56 -14.35
N TYR A 168 -19.29 20.71 -13.31
CA TYR A 168 -20.45 20.43 -12.46
C TYR A 168 -20.12 20.66 -10.99
N GLN A 169 -21.15 21.05 -10.24
CA GLN A 169 -21.14 21.14 -8.79
C GLN A 169 -22.16 20.19 -8.16
N LEU A 170 -21.94 19.85 -6.89
CA LEU A 170 -22.90 19.07 -6.12
C LEU A 170 -23.83 20.03 -5.39
N VAL A 171 -25.12 19.94 -5.69
CA VAL A 171 -26.15 20.66 -4.94
C VAL A 171 -26.96 19.69 -4.10
N ASP A 172 -27.53 20.22 -3.03
CA ASP A 172 -28.43 19.51 -2.16
C ASP A 172 -29.73 19.12 -2.89
N ALA A 173 -30.11 17.85 -2.78
CA ALA A 173 -31.33 17.29 -3.38
C ALA A 173 -32.33 16.83 -2.30
N GLY A 174 -32.19 17.31 -1.07
CA GLY A 174 -33.11 17.05 0.03
C GLY A 174 -32.66 15.90 0.95
N PRO A 175 -33.45 15.60 2.00
CA PRO A 175 -33.11 14.55 2.97
C PRO A 175 -33.06 13.16 2.33
N HIS A 176 -32.26 12.25 2.90
CA HIS A 176 -32.21 10.87 2.42
C HIS A 176 -33.60 10.19 2.55
N PRO A 177 -34.07 9.42 1.55
CA PRO A 177 -35.40 8.78 1.60
C PRO A 177 -35.56 7.73 2.70
N ASN A 178 -34.47 7.35 3.36
CA ASN A 178 -34.50 6.50 4.54
C ASN A 178 -34.58 7.42 5.76
N PRO A 179 -35.67 7.39 6.55
CA PRO A 179 -35.87 8.30 7.67
C PRO A 179 -34.75 8.25 8.72
N ALA A 180 -34.18 7.08 8.99
CA ALA A 180 -33.07 6.92 9.93
C ALA A 180 -31.78 7.57 9.40
N LYS A 181 -31.57 7.58 8.08
CA LYS A 181 -30.44 8.30 7.48
C LYS A 181 -30.69 9.81 7.45
N ALA A 182 -31.92 10.22 7.19
CA ALA A 182 -32.31 11.63 7.22
C ALA A 182 -32.19 12.23 8.63
N SER A 183 -32.59 11.50 9.68
CA SER A 183 -32.45 11.95 11.07
C SER A 183 -30.99 12.10 11.50
N LEU A 184 -30.09 11.29 10.91
CA LEU A 184 -28.63 11.44 11.03
C LEU A 184 -28.05 12.57 10.15
N GLY A 185 -28.90 13.40 9.55
CA GLY A 185 -28.49 14.53 8.71
C GLY A 185 -27.99 14.14 7.31
N GLN A 186 -28.13 12.89 6.87
CA GLN A 186 -27.70 12.50 5.53
C GLN A 186 -28.65 13.09 4.47
N ARG A 187 -28.04 13.68 3.45
CA ARG A 187 -28.75 14.34 2.35
C ARG A 187 -28.41 13.70 1.01
N LEU A 188 -29.33 13.80 0.07
CA LEU A 188 -29.09 13.46 -1.32
C LEU A 188 -28.38 14.62 -2.01
N HIS A 189 -27.63 14.29 -3.05
CA HIS A 189 -27.02 15.28 -3.92
C HIS A 189 -27.38 14.99 -5.38
N ARG A 190 -27.37 16.05 -6.18
CA ARG A 190 -27.44 15.98 -7.64
C ARG A 190 -26.33 16.81 -8.27
N LEU A 191 -26.04 16.54 -9.54
CA LEU A 191 -25.10 17.32 -10.34
C LEU A 191 -25.86 18.45 -11.01
N GLU A 192 -25.37 19.67 -10.87
CA GLU A 192 -25.82 20.84 -11.63
C GLU A 192 -24.63 21.52 -12.31
N PRO A 193 -24.86 22.19 -13.45
CA PRO A 193 -23.83 23.00 -14.10
C PRO A 193 -23.20 23.97 -13.10
N ASP A 194 -21.87 24.00 -13.06
CA ASP A 194 -21.12 25.01 -12.32
C ASP A 194 -21.02 26.27 -13.20
N PRO A 195 -21.57 27.42 -12.78
CA PRO A 195 -21.57 28.63 -13.60
C PRO A 195 -20.17 29.11 -13.98
N GLU A 196 -19.14 28.84 -13.17
CA GLU A 196 -17.77 29.25 -13.46
C GLU A 196 -17.07 28.30 -14.44
N THR A 197 -17.25 26.98 -14.26
CA THR A 197 -16.46 25.99 -14.99
C THR A 197 -17.21 25.35 -16.17
N ALA A 198 -18.54 25.38 -16.20
CA ALA A 198 -19.34 24.80 -17.29
C ALA A 198 -19.07 25.45 -18.66
N PRO A 199 -18.98 26.80 -18.80
CA PRO A 199 -18.67 27.44 -20.08
C PRO A 199 -17.31 27.02 -20.64
N THR A 200 -16.35 26.71 -19.74
CA THR A 200 -15.03 26.21 -20.13
C THR A 200 -15.12 24.82 -20.78
N VAL A 201 -15.96 23.94 -20.24
CA VAL A 201 -16.17 22.59 -20.81
C VAL A 201 -16.78 22.70 -22.20
N GLU A 202 -17.80 23.52 -22.37
CA GLU A 202 -18.41 23.76 -23.68
C GLU A 202 -17.41 24.31 -24.69
N ARG A 203 -16.62 25.30 -24.27
CA ARG A 203 -15.52 25.87 -25.08
C ARG A 203 -14.51 24.80 -25.52
N ILE A 204 -14.13 23.88 -24.63
CA ILE A 204 -13.22 22.75 -24.96
C ILE A 204 -13.81 21.88 -26.06
N TYR A 205 -15.10 21.53 -25.96
CA TYR A 205 -15.77 20.69 -26.96
C TYR A 205 -15.85 21.39 -28.32
N ARG A 206 -16.25 22.66 -28.36
CA ARG A 206 -16.32 23.47 -29.59
C ARG A 206 -14.95 23.57 -30.27
N MET A 207 -13.93 24.03 -29.55
CA MET A 207 -12.56 24.13 -30.09
C MET A 207 -12.06 22.79 -30.67
N TYR A 208 -12.34 21.68 -29.98
CA TYR A 208 -11.94 20.36 -30.48
C TYR A 208 -12.72 19.94 -31.73
N ALA A 209 -14.03 20.20 -31.77
CA ALA A 209 -14.85 19.96 -32.95
C ALA A 209 -14.31 20.75 -34.16
N ASP A 210 -13.98 22.03 -33.96
CA ASP A 210 -13.57 22.97 -35.00
C ASP A 210 -12.22 22.66 -35.66
N GLY A 211 -11.33 21.89 -35.03
CA GLY A 211 -9.99 21.73 -35.60
C GLY A 211 -8.88 21.59 -34.59
N ALA A 212 -9.07 22.07 -33.37
CA ALA A 212 -7.98 22.17 -32.42
C ALA A 212 -7.50 20.79 -31.95
N GLY A 213 -6.18 20.69 -31.72
CA GLY A 213 -5.57 19.56 -31.03
C GLY A 213 -5.55 19.77 -29.52
N LEU A 214 -5.44 18.68 -28.76
CA LEU A 214 -5.44 18.72 -27.28
C LEU A 214 -4.39 19.69 -26.69
N ARG A 215 -3.21 19.76 -27.31
CA ARG A 215 -2.12 20.65 -26.90
C ARG A 215 -2.47 22.13 -27.13
N PHE A 216 -3.08 22.43 -28.27
CA PHE A 216 -3.50 23.79 -28.60
C PHE A 216 -4.58 24.27 -27.62
N ILE A 217 -5.60 23.45 -27.39
CA ILE A 217 -6.69 23.77 -26.44
C ILE A 217 -6.12 24.02 -25.04
N ALA A 218 -5.23 23.14 -24.55
CA ALA A 218 -4.62 23.30 -23.24
C ALA A 218 -3.79 24.60 -23.14
N GLN A 219 -3.02 24.93 -24.19
CA GLN A 219 -2.22 26.15 -24.20
C GLN A 219 -3.11 27.39 -24.21
N GLN A 220 -4.10 27.46 -25.10
CA GLN A 220 -5.04 28.57 -25.17
C GLN A 220 -5.74 28.82 -23.84
N LEU A 221 -6.26 27.78 -23.19
CA LEU A 221 -6.91 27.92 -21.87
C LEU A 221 -5.95 28.42 -20.79
N THR A 222 -4.67 28.07 -20.90
CA THR A 222 -3.65 28.53 -19.94
C THR A 222 -3.28 29.98 -20.19
N ASP A 223 -3.15 30.37 -21.45
CA ASP A 223 -2.85 31.75 -21.86
C ASP A 223 -3.99 32.69 -21.47
N ASP A 224 -5.24 32.22 -21.57
CA ASP A 224 -6.44 32.96 -21.15
C ASP A 224 -6.63 32.99 -19.62
N GLY A 225 -5.71 32.39 -18.85
CA GLY A 225 -5.79 32.36 -17.39
C GLY A 225 -6.90 31.46 -16.82
N VAL A 226 -7.51 30.58 -17.63
CA VAL A 226 -8.60 29.70 -17.18
C VAL A 226 -8.05 28.64 -16.22
N PRO A 227 -8.56 28.52 -14.99
CA PRO A 227 -8.08 27.53 -14.03
C PRO A 227 -8.27 26.09 -14.52
N SER A 228 -7.21 25.27 -14.49
CA SER A 228 -7.33 23.83 -14.75
C SER A 228 -8.09 23.11 -13.63
N PRO A 229 -8.60 21.87 -13.84
CA PRO A 229 -9.28 21.12 -12.78
C PRO A 229 -8.43 20.90 -11.53
N SER A 230 -7.10 20.93 -11.64
CA SER A 230 -6.17 20.88 -10.51
C SER A 230 -5.99 22.22 -9.79
N GLN A 231 -6.19 23.35 -10.47
CA GLN A 231 -6.12 24.70 -9.89
C GLN A 231 -7.44 25.11 -9.25
N TYR A 232 -8.56 24.76 -9.88
CA TYR A 232 -9.90 25.14 -9.41
C TYR A 232 -10.25 24.51 -8.05
N ASP A 233 -9.81 23.27 -7.82
CA ASP A 233 -10.05 22.54 -6.56
C ASP A 233 -8.74 21.91 -6.05
N PRO A 234 -7.81 22.69 -5.49
CA PRO A 234 -6.49 22.21 -5.09
C PRO A 234 -6.57 21.21 -3.93
N ALA A 235 -7.52 21.39 -3.01
CA ALA A 235 -7.75 20.49 -1.88
C ALA A 235 -8.02 19.06 -2.35
N ARG A 236 -8.88 18.86 -3.36
CA ARG A 236 -9.13 17.54 -3.96
C ARG A 236 -8.04 17.08 -4.94
N ASN A 237 -7.09 17.94 -5.29
CA ASN A 237 -6.04 17.68 -6.29
C ASN A 237 -4.60 17.83 -5.75
N ARG A 238 -4.37 17.73 -4.44
CA ARG A 238 -3.03 17.84 -3.83
C ARG A 238 -1.91 17.01 -4.49
N HIS A 239 -2.27 15.91 -5.15
CA HIS A 239 -1.34 15.00 -5.83
C HIS A 239 -1.03 15.40 -7.28
N ARG A 240 -1.67 16.45 -7.81
CA ARG A 240 -1.53 16.89 -9.20
C ARG A 240 -0.80 18.23 -9.24
N ASP A 241 0.10 18.37 -10.22
CA ASP A 241 0.69 19.68 -10.54
C ASP A 241 -0.43 20.64 -10.97
N PRO A 242 -0.62 21.79 -10.29
CA PRO A 242 -1.64 22.76 -10.67
C PRO A 242 -1.21 23.58 -11.90
N ARG A 243 0.07 23.64 -12.26
CA ARG A 243 0.56 24.57 -13.29
C ARG A 243 0.17 24.11 -14.70
N GLY A 244 -0.64 24.93 -15.36
CA GLY A 244 -1.12 24.73 -16.72
C GLY A 244 -2.08 23.54 -16.88
N TRP A 245 -2.87 23.59 -17.95
CA TRP A 245 -3.75 22.51 -18.35
C TRP A 245 -2.98 21.28 -18.84
N SER A 246 -3.34 20.10 -18.31
CA SER A 246 -2.82 18.83 -18.83
C SER A 246 -3.56 18.37 -20.07
N HIS A 247 -2.82 17.88 -21.08
CA HIS A 247 -3.42 17.32 -22.31
C HIS A 247 -4.30 16.11 -21.99
N SER A 248 -3.95 15.35 -20.95
CA SER A 248 -4.75 14.23 -20.46
C SER A 248 -6.02 14.68 -19.75
N ALA A 249 -6.06 15.84 -19.10
CA ALA A 249 -7.30 16.41 -18.56
C ALA A 249 -8.26 16.81 -19.69
N ILE A 250 -7.78 17.48 -20.73
CA ILE A 250 -8.60 17.80 -21.92
C ILE A 250 -9.17 16.51 -22.53
N ARG A 251 -8.32 15.50 -22.73
CA ARG A 251 -8.78 14.19 -23.24
C ARG A 251 -9.81 13.55 -22.31
N ALA A 252 -9.57 13.54 -21.00
CA ALA A 252 -10.48 12.97 -20.03
C ALA A 252 -11.82 13.72 -20.00
N ILE A 253 -11.83 15.03 -20.27
CA ILE A 253 -13.06 15.81 -20.41
C ILE A 253 -13.83 15.32 -21.64
N LEU A 254 -13.19 15.29 -22.81
CA LEU A 254 -13.83 14.88 -24.08
C LEU A 254 -14.34 13.41 -24.07
N ASP A 255 -13.64 12.51 -23.38
CA ASP A 255 -14.02 11.08 -23.25
C ASP A 255 -15.12 10.84 -22.20
N ASN A 256 -15.46 11.81 -21.35
CA ASN A 256 -16.34 11.58 -20.21
C ASN A 256 -17.83 11.70 -20.60
N PRO A 257 -18.62 10.60 -20.50
CA PRO A 257 -20.05 10.63 -20.83
C PRO A 257 -20.89 11.54 -19.92
N ALA A 258 -20.38 11.95 -18.75
CA ALA A 258 -21.10 12.83 -17.84
C ALA A 258 -21.51 14.16 -18.49
N TYR A 259 -20.70 14.73 -19.39
CA TYR A 259 -21.02 16.01 -20.03
C TYR A 259 -22.22 15.95 -20.99
N ARG A 260 -22.66 14.75 -21.36
CA ARG A 260 -23.90 14.47 -22.11
C ARG A 260 -25.07 14.12 -21.20
N GLY A 261 -24.95 14.39 -19.89
CA GLY A 261 -25.93 14.00 -18.88
C GLY A 261 -25.93 12.51 -18.50
N ILE A 262 -24.97 11.70 -18.97
CA ILE A 262 -24.96 10.24 -18.73
C ILE A 262 -23.97 9.88 -17.62
N ARG A 263 -24.49 9.40 -16.49
CA ARG A 263 -23.68 8.86 -15.40
C ARG A 263 -23.22 7.44 -15.72
N VAL A 264 -21.97 7.12 -15.42
CA VAL A 264 -21.42 5.77 -15.56
C VAL A 264 -20.87 5.27 -14.24
N TRP A 265 -21.40 4.14 -13.76
CA TRP A 265 -21.05 3.56 -12.47
C TRP A 265 -20.27 2.24 -12.60
N GLY A 266 -19.48 1.96 -11.57
CA GLY A 266 -18.74 0.71 -11.43
C GLY A 266 -17.58 0.55 -12.42
N LYS A 267 -16.85 1.61 -12.74
CA LYS A 267 -15.72 1.46 -13.70
C LYS A 267 -14.56 0.62 -13.16
N GLN A 268 -14.46 0.49 -11.83
CA GLN A 268 -13.42 -0.25 -11.13
C GLN A 268 -14.03 -1.19 -10.09
N GLU A 269 -13.30 -2.24 -9.76
CA GLU A 269 -13.66 -3.16 -8.68
C GLU A 269 -12.45 -3.53 -7.82
N LYS A 270 -12.77 -3.87 -6.56
CA LYS A 270 -11.83 -4.52 -5.65
C LYS A 270 -11.74 -5.99 -6.00
N TYR A 271 -10.52 -6.53 -6.00
CA TYR A 271 -10.28 -7.96 -6.12
C TYR A 271 -9.16 -8.36 -5.16
N GLU A 272 -9.19 -9.61 -4.71
CA GLU A 272 -8.19 -10.16 -3.79
C GLU A 272 -7.15 -10.95 -4.60
N VAL A 273 -5.87 -10.72 -4.33
CA VAL A 273 -4.75 -11.44 -4.93
C VAL A 273 -3.99 -12.13 -3.81
N LEU A 274 -3.53 -13.36 -4.04
CA LEU A 274 -2.64 -14.04 -3.11
C LEU A 274 -1.35 -13.25 -2.96
N LEU A 275 -0.91 -13.05 -1.72
CA LEU A 275 0.39 -12.41 -1.45
C LEU A 275 1.55 -13.27 -1.94
N ASN A 276 1.47 -14.57 -1.68
CA ASN A 276 2.41 -15.55 -2.16
C ASN A 276 1.62 -16.76 -2.69
N PRO A 277 1.68 -17.07 -3.99
CA PRO A 277 1.06 -18.27 -4.54
C PRO A 277 1.57 -19.57 -3.89
N ASP A 278 2.82 -19.58 -3.42
CA ASP A 278 3.46 -20.74 -2.78
C ASP A 278 3.15 -20.83 -1.27
N ASP A 279 2.61 -19.75 -0.66
CA ASP A 279 2.17 -19.72 0.73
C ASP A 279 0.79 -19.06 0.84
N VAL A 280 -0.25 -19.88 0.64
CA VAL A 280 -1.65 -19.44 0.74
C VAL A 280 -2.01 -18.95 2.15
N ALA A 281 -1.29 -19.40 3.20
CA ALA A 281 -1.53 -18.97 4.57
C ALA A 281 -1.06 -17.52 4.83
N ALA A 282 -0.19 -16.96 3.98
CA ALA A 282 0.15 -15.54 3.98
C ALA A 282 -1.08 -14.63 3.68
N GLY A 283 -2.12 -15.20 3.08
CA GLY A 283 -3.40 -14.56 2.83
C GLY A 283 -3.41 -13.68 1.58
N TYR A 284 -4.33 -12.72 1.57
CA TYR A 284 -4.64 -11.92 0.39
C TYR A 284 -4.25 -10.45 0.56
N GLU A 285 -4.06 -9.78 -0.57
CA GLU A 285 -4.01 -8.32 -0.71
C GLU A 285 -5.18 -7.85 -1.56
N THR A 286 -5.91 -6.84 -1.09
CA THR A 286 -6.98 -6.22 -1.88
C THR A 286 -6.38 -5.19 -2.84
N ARG A 287 -6.60 -5.39 -4.14
CA ARG A 287 -6.19 -4.46 -5.20
C ARG A 287 -7.40 -3.92 -5.95
N MET A 288 -7.20 -2.81 -6.67
CA MET A 288 -8.21 -2.20 -7.55
C MET A 288 -7.85 -2.47 -9.00
N ARG A 289 -8.84 -2.87 -9.80
CA ARG A 289 -8.68 -2.99 -11.26
C ARG A 289 -9.83 -2.31 -12.00
N TRP A 290 -9.57 -1.92 -13.24
CA TRP A 290 -10.64 -1.50 -14.16
C TRP A 290 -11.43 -2.71 -14.62
N ARG A 291 -12.76 -2.56 -14.65
CA ARG A 291 -13.65 -3.54 -15.30
C ARG A 291 -13.69 -3.32 -16.80
N ASP A 292 -14.08 -4.35 -17.54
CA ASP A 292 -14.37 -4.20 -18.96
C ASP A 292 -15.42 -3.10 -19.16
N ARG A 293 -15.31 -2.35 -20.26
CA ARG A 293 -16.28 -1.30 -20.59
C ARG A 293 -17.68 -1.86 -20.80
N ALA A 294 -17.82 -3.12 -21.22
CA ALA A 294 -19.11 -3.80 -21.34
C ALA A 294 -19.81 -4.00 -19.98
N ASP A 295 -19.05 -4.09 -18.89
CA ASP A 295 -19.58 -4.28 -17.52
C ASP A 295 -19.90 -2.94 -16.83
N TRP A 296 -19.65 -1.81 -17.50
CA TRP A 296 -19.94 -0.50 -16.95
C TRP A 296 -21.43 -0.25 -17.00
N ILE A 297 -21.99 0.21 -15.88
CA ILE A 297 -23.41 0.48 -15.78
C ILE A 297 -23.64 1.92 -16.21
N ALA A 298 -24.25 2.07 -17.38
CA ALA A 298 -24.67 3.35 -17.95
C ALA A 298 -26.18 3.26 -18.27
N PRO A 299 -27.02 4.17 -17.77
CA PRO A 299 -28.43 4.19 -18.11
C PRO A 299 -28.64 4.71 -19.54
N ASP A 300 -29.68 4.20 -20.21
CA ASP A 300 -30.09 4.63 -21.56
C ASP A 300 -30.83 5.98 -21.58
N ARG A 301 -30.75 6.74 -20.49
CA ARG A 301 -31.37 8.04 -20.32
C ARG A 301 -30.44 9.02 -19.64
N ARG A 302 -30.73 10.31 -19.80
CA ARG A 302 -30.04 11.37 -19.08
C ARG A 302 -30.37 11.30 -17.58
N THR A 303 -29.34 11.50 -16.77
CA THR A 303 -29.40 11.42 -15.30
C THR A 303 -29.26 12.77 -14.62
N HIS A 304 -28.72 13.75 -15.34
CA HIS A 304 -28.52 15.13 -14.93
C HIS A 304 -28.48 16.01 -16.18
N GLU A 305 -28.51 17.32 -15.98
CA GLU A 305 -28.45 18.32 -17.05
C GLU A 305 -27.18 18.14 -17.89
N GLU A 306 -27.31 18.20 -19.21
CA GLU A 306 -26.17 18.12 -20.12
C GLU A 306 -25.48 19.47 -20.24
N LEU A 307 -24.15 19.47 -20.35
CA LEU A 307 -23.41 20.67 -20.74
C LEU A 307 -23.21 20.74 -22.25
N ILE A 308 -23.20 19.57 -22.90
CA ILE A 308 -22.82 19.44 -24.31
C ILE A 308 -23.98 18.79 -25.07
N PRO A 309 -24.56 19.49 -26.06
CA PRO A 309 -25.57 18.92 -26.94
C PRO A 309 -25.08 17.68 -27.69
N ASP A 310 -26.00 16.77 -27.98
CA ASP A 310 -25.69 15.47 -28.59
C ASP A 310 -24.94 15.59 -29.94
N GLU A 311 -25.29 16.59 -30.77
CA GLU A 311 -24.63 16.85 -32.05
C GLU A 311 -23.14 17.18 -31.89
N LEU A 312 -22.83 18.11 -30.98
CA LEU A 312 -21.44 18.51 -30.69
C LEU A 312 -20.67 17.33 -30.09
N ALA A 313 -21.29 16.58 -29.18
CA ALA A 313 -20.66 15.42 -28.58
C ALA A 313 -20.40 14.30 -29.59
N GLN A 314 -21.30 14.09 -30.55
CA GLN A 314 -21.15 13.14 -31.64
C GLN A 314 -19.99 13.54 -32.58
N ALA A 315 -19.91 14.81 -32.97
CA ALA A 315 -18.82 15.34 -33.79
C ALA A 315 -17.45 15.10 -33.13
N VAL A 316 -17.33 15.40 -31.84
CA VAL A 316 -16.13 15.13 -31.04
C VAL A 316 -15.81 13.63 -31.02
N ARG A 317 -16.81 12.77 -30.76
CA ARG A 317 -16.62 11.31 -30.67
C ARG A 317 -16.11 10.71 -31.97
N LEU A 318 -16.72 11.08 -33.11
CA LEU A 318 -16.29 10.60 -34.43
C LEU A 318 -14.84 11.00 -34.72
N ARG A 319 -14.49 12.26 -34.44
CA ARG A 319 -13.12 12.75 -34.58
C ARG A 319 -12.13 12.03 -33.66
N MET A 320 -12.52 11.74 -32.42
CA MET A 320 -11.68 10.96 -31.49
C MET A 320 -11.45 9.54 -31.99
N GLN A 321 -12.49 8.89 -32.53
CA GLN A 321 -12.38 7.54 -33.12
C GLN A 321 -11.48 7.52 -34.35
N ALA A 322 -11.63 8.49 -35.26
CA ALA A 322 -10.78 8.61 -36.44
C ALA A 322 -9.28 8.80 -36.11
N ARG A 323 -8.97 9.34 -34.92
CA ARG A 323 -7.58 9.56 -34.45
C ARG A 323 -7.03 8.42 -33.59
N ARG A 324 -7.80 7.36 -33.30
CA ARG A 324 -7.30 6.20 -32.55
C ARG A 324 -6.44 5.31 -33.45
N GLY A 325 -5.13 5.53 -33.43
CA GLY A 325 -4.16 4.55 -33.95
C GLY A 325 -4.06 3.30 -33.04
N PRO A 326 -3.44 2.21 -33.52
CA PRO A 326 -3.24 0.99 -32.73
C PRO A 326 -2.53 1.33 -31.42
N GLY A 327 -3.22 1.10 -30.31
CA GLY A 327 -2.74 1.43 -28.98
C GLY A 327 -1.53 0.57 -28.62
N ARG A 328 -0.32 1.14 -28.68
CA ARG A 328 0.83 0.53 -28.03
C ARG A 328 0.61 0.64 -26.52
N VAL A 329 0.19 -0.46 -25.90
CA VAL A 329 0.30 -0.66 -24.46
C VAL A 329 1.80 -0.76 -24.16
N CYS A 330 2.42 0.35 -23.79
CA CYS A 330 3.73 0.28 -23.16
C CYS A 330 3.50 -0.08 -21.69
N SER A 331 3.65 -1.36 -21.34
CA SER A 331 4.04 -1.70 -19.97
C SER A 331 5.41 -1.06 -19.74
N ARG A 332 5.53 -0.27 -18.69
CA ARG A 332 6.81 0.30 -18.27
C ARG A 332 7.07 -0.11 -16.84
N GLU A 333 7.54 -1.34 -16.69
CA GLU A 333 8.47 -1.65 -15.61
C GLU A 333 9.87 -1.38 -16.17
N SER A 334 10.49 -0.30 -15.71
CA SER A 334 11.89 -0.07 -16.03
C SER A 334 12.74 -0.95 -15.13
N THR A 335 13.36 -1.99 -15.68
CA THR A 335 14.29 -2.88 -14.98
C THR A 335 15.60 -2.18 -14.58
N VAL A 336 15.86 -0.97 -15.12
CA VAL A 336 17.10 -0.22 -14.86
C VAL A 336 17.01 0.54 -13.53
N PRO A 337 17.93 0.33 -12.58
CA PRO A 337 18.03 1.13 -11.36
C PRO A 337 18.59 2.51 -11.67
N TYR A 338 18.03 3.55 -11.04
CA TYR A 338 18.38 4.96 -11.23
C TYR A 338 18.84 5.51 -9.87
N ALA A 339 20.10 5.95 -9.75
CA ALA A 339 20.69 6.35 -8.47
C ALA A 339 19.97 7.57 -7.84
N LEU A 340 19.56 8.54 -8.66
CA LEU A 340 18.88 9.77 -8.24
C LEU A 340 17.34 9.68 -8.36
N ARG A 341 16.78 8.46 -8.38
CA ARG A 341 15.33 8.25 -8.52
C ARG A 341 14.56 8.96 -7.41
N GLY A 342 13.73 9.92 -7.79
CA GLY A 342 12.87 10.61 -6.83
C GLY A 342 13.50 11.84 -6.17
N LEU A 343 14.82 12.03 -6.30
CA LEU A 343 15.62 13.02 -5.58
C LEU A 343 15.95 14.26 -6.41
N LEU A 344 15.95 14.14 -7.74
CA LEU A 344 16.33 15.21 -8.65
C LEU A 344 15.11 16.00 -9.17
N PHE A 345 15.19 17.32 -9.06
CA PHE A 345 14.19 18.30 -9.47
C PHE A 345 14.81 19.34 -10.40
N CYS A 346 14.00 19.90 -11.30
CA CYS A 346 14.42 21.01 -12.14
C CYS A 346 14.15 22.33 -11.40
N ALA A 347 15.19 23.14 -11.15
CA ALA A 347 15.06 24.41 -10.45
C ALA A 347 14.15 25.40 -11.21
N ALA A 348 14.21 25.38 -12.55
CA ALA A 348 13.42 26.29 -13.39
C ALA A 348 11.90 26.02 -13.38
N CYS A 349 11.44 24.79 -13.08
CA CYS A 349 10.01 24.48 -13.02
C CYS A 349 9.58 23.69 -11.78
N GLY A 350 10.46 23.45 -10.82
CA GLY A 350 10.22 22.65 -9.61
C GLY A 350 9.79 21.18 -9.84
N ARG A 351 9.71 20.69 -11.08
CA ARG A 351 9.25 19.32 -11.37
C ARG A 351 10.34 18.31 -11.09
N ARG A 352 9.95 17.15 -10.57
CA ARG A 352 10.83 15.98 -10.47
C ARG A 352 11.24 15.50 -11.86
N MET A 353 12.53 15.31 -12.07
CA MET A 353 13.08 14.82 -13.33
C MET A 353 12.85 13.31 -13.50
N GLN A 354 12.61 12.88 -14.74
CA GLN A 354 12.33 11.48 -15.07
C GLN A 354 13.60 10.77 -15.52
N GLY A 355 13.86 9.59 -14.95
CA GLY A 355 14.92 8.69 -15.42
C GLY A 355 14.66 8.21 -16.85
N ALA A 356 15.71 8.20 -17.66
CA ALA A 356 15.71 7.76 -19.04
C ALA A 356 17.01 7.02 -19.34
N ALA A 357 16.98 5.70 -19.21
CA ALA A 357 18.06 4.83 -19.68
C ALA A 357 18.10 4.83 -21.22
N ARG A 358 19.27 5.09 -21.78
CA ARG A 358 19.54 5.02 -23.22
C ARG A 358 20.60 3.93 -23.46
N PRO A 359 20.24 2.78 -24.04
CA PRO A 359 21.23 1.76 -24.38
C PRO A 359 22.20 2.34 -25.41
N GLY A 360 23.50 2.33 -25.09
CA GLY A 360 24.58 2.70 -25.99
C GLY A 360 25.22 1.47 -26.64
N LYS A 361 26.25 1.68 -27.47
CA LYS A 361 26.98 0.57 -28.13
C LYS A 361 27.79 -0.29 -27.14
N GLN A 362 28.25 0.29 -26.03
CA GLN A 362 29.10 -0.37 -25.03
C GLN A 362 28.49 -0.30 -23.62
N THR A 363 27.91 0.84 -23.23
CA THR A 363 27.30 1.03 -21.91
C THR A 363 25.96 1.74 -22.01
N THR A 364 25.05 1.43 -21.08
CA THR A 364 23.76 2.13 -20.96
C THR A 364 23.98 3.48 -20.28
N ARG A 365 23.63 4.56 -20.96
CA ARG A 365 23.73 5.91 -20.41
C ARG A 365 22.46 6.24 -19.63
N ILE A 366 22.64 6.63 -18.37
CA ILE A 366 21.54 7.04 -17.50
C ILE A 366 21.41 8.57 -17.54
N LEU A 367 20.23 9.04 -17.97
CA LEU A 367 19.89 10.44 -18.06
C LEU A 367 18.68 10.73 -17.17
N TYR A 368 18.65 11.91 -16.59
CA TYR A 368 17.46 12.51 -16.03
C TYR A 368 16.97 13.60 -16.97
N ARG A 369 15.67 13.61 -17.25
CA ARG A 369 15.06 14.61 -18.13
C ARG A 369 13.88 15.32 -17.49
N CYS A 370 13.81 16.62 -17.70
CA CYS A 370 12.57 17.39 -17.53
C CYS A 370 12.02 17.68 -18.93
N GLU A 371 10.87 17.09 -19.28
CA GLU A 371 10.16 17.40 -20.52
C GLU A 371 9.01 18.36 -20.20
N PHE A 372 9.21 19.64 -20.51
CA PHE A 372 8.23 20.70 -20.28
C PHE A 372 7.41 20.94 -21.57
N GLY A 373 6.11 21.21 -21.45
CA GLY A 373 5.24 21.39 -22.63
C GLY A 373 4.75 20.11 -23.35
N LYS A 374 5.24 18.92 -22.98
CA LYS A 374 4.89 17.65 -23.66
C LYS A 374 3.54 17.07 -23.21
N SER A 375 3.28 17.10 -21.90
CA SER A 375 2.06 16.55 -21.28
C SER A 375 1.10 17.61 -20.76
N ARG A 376 1.56 18.85 -20.67
CA ARG A 376 0.86 20.02 -20.12
C ARG A 376 1.23 21.25 -20.94
N SER A 377 0.33 22.23 -20.97
CA SER A 377 0.64 23.58 -21.43
C SER A 377 1.68 24.26 -20.51
N VAL A 378 2.27 25.33 -21.04
CA VAL A 378 3.29 26.12 -20.38
C VAL A 378 2.68 27.45 -19.95
N PRO A 379 2.57 27.70 -18.65
CA PRO A 379 2.24 29.03 -18.13
C PRO A 379 3.27 30.09 -18.55
N VAL A 380 2.83 31.34 -18.67
CA VAL A 380 3.67 32.46 -19.15
C VAL A 380 4.91 32.68 -18.25
N ASP A 381 4.75 32.50 -16.94
CA ASP A 381 5.81 32.59 -15.92
C ASP A 381 6.92 31.53 -16.09
N LEU A 382 6.68 30.50 -16.90
CA LEU A 382 7.63 29.41 -17.17
C LEU A 382 8.02 29.32 -18.64
N SER A 383 7.80 30.41 -19.41
CA SER A 383 8.11 30.48 -20.84
C SER A 383 9.61 30.35 -21.14
N ASP A 384 10.46 30.86 -20.24
CA ASP A 384 11.94 30.76 -20.33
C ASP A 384 12.50 29.36 -20.03
N HIS A 385 11.65 28.40 -19.66
CA HIS A 385 12.09 27.02 -19.41
C HIS A 385 12.37 26.28 -20.74
N PRO A 386 13.57 25.70 -20.93
CA PRO A 386 13.88 24.90 -22.13
C PRO A 386 12.89 23.73 -22.30
N ARG A 387 12.42 23.45 -23.52
CA ARG A 387 11.42 22.37 -23.77
C ARG A 387 11.84 21.03 -23.19
N THR A 388 13.12 20.69 -23.30
CA THR A 388 13.67 19.51 -22.65
C THR A 388 14.99 19.85 -22.00
N VAL A 389 15.09 19.57 -20.71
CA VAL A 389 16.32 19.66 -19.93
C VAL A 389 16.84 18.25 -19.72
N TYR A 390 18.13 18.03 -19.96
CA TYR A 390 18.82 16.78 -19.67
C TYR A 390 19.93 17.01 -18.66
N LEU A 391 20.08 16.07 -17.74
CA LEU A 391 21.22 15.95 -16.85
C LEU A 391 21.68 14.49 -16.86
N ARG A 392 22.98 14.26 -17.06
CA ARG A 392 23.53 12.91 -16.98
C ARG A 392 23.75 12.54 -15.53
N GLU A 393 23.49 11.28 -15.18
CA GLU A 393 23.72 10.78 -13.82
C GLU A 393 25.20 10.87 -13.44
N ASP A 394 26.07 10.37 -14.32
CA ASP A 394 27.52 10.32 -14.11
C ASP A 394 28.20 11.70 -13.98
N ALA A 395 27.58 12.76 -14.51
CA ALA A 395 28.07 14.13 -14.36
C ALA A 395 27.84 14.70 -12.95
N VAL A 396 26.97 14.08 -12.16
CA VAL A 396 26.56 14.54 -10.83
C VAL A 396 27.06 13.60 -9.75
N THR A 397 26.93 12.29 -9.94
CA THR A 397 27.17 11.31 -8.85
C THR A 397 28.57 11.39 -8.29
N ALA A 398 29.62 11.54 -9.12
CA ALA A 398 30.99 11.61 -8.60
C ALA A 398 31.21 12.79 -7.63
N ARG A 399 30.73 13.99 -7.99
CA ARG A 399 30.83 15.19 -7.13
C ARG A 399 29.89 15.11 -5.92
N LEU A 400 28.74 14.47 -6.10
CA LEU A 400 27.79 14.25 -5.02
C LEU A 400 28.38 13.29 -3.98
N ASP A 401 29.06 12.24 -4.43
CA ASP A 401 29.73 11.25 -3.58
C ASP A 401 30.89 11.90 -2.80
N GLU A 402 31.67 12.78 -3.44
CA GLU A 402 32.69 13.60 -2.75
C GLU A 402 32.08 14.50 -1.67
N TRP A 403 30.98 15.19 -1.98
CA TRP A 403 30.30 16.04 -1.00
C TRP A 403 29.69 15.23 0.14
N ILE A 404 29.05 14.09 -0.15
CA ILE A 404 28.52 13.18 0.89
C ILE A 404 29.66 12.67 1.78
N ALA A 405 30.83 12.39 1.21
CA ALA A 405 32.01 12.02 2.00
C ALA A 405 32.42 13.12 3.00
N THR A 406 32.17 14.39 2.70
CA THR A 406 32.41 15.48 3.68
C THR A 406 31.36 15.56 4.78
N LEU A 407 30.16 15.00 4.57
CA LEU A 407 29.09 14.94 5.57
C LEU A 407 29.25 13.76 6.54
N ALA A 408 30.14 12.83 6.24
CA ALA A 408 30.31 11.58 6.93
C ALA A 408 31.50 11.64 7.90
N ASP A 409 31.34 12.38 9.00
CA ASP A 409 32.32 12.36 10.08
C ASP A 409 32.36 10.96 10.74
N PRO A 410 33.54 10.34 10.94
CA PRO A 410 33.64 9.03 11.57
C PRO A 410 32.98 8.94 12.95
N GLU A 411 32.93 10.03 13.72
CA GLU A 411 32.22 10.08 15.01
C GLU A 411 30.71 10.09 14.86
N ASP A 412 30.17 10.80 13.85
CA ASP A 412 28.74 10.80 13.52
C ASP A 412 28.30 9.44 12.97
N LEU A 413 29.14 8.81 12.13
CA LEU A 413 28.91 7.46 11.62
C LEU A 413 28.92 6.42 12.75
N ALA A 414 29.89 6.49 13.67
CA ALA A 414 29.95 5.59 14.84
C ALA A 414 28.71 5.76 15.74
N ARG A 415 28.21 6.98 15.92
CA ARG A 415 26.96 7.25 16.65
C ARG A 415 25.72 6.71 15.93
N GLY A 416 25.73 6.62 14.61
CA GLY A 416 24.63 6.12 13.77
C GLY A 416 24.60 4.60 13.55
N GLN A 417 25.58 3.85 14.07
CA GLN A 417 25.70 2.39 13.90
C GLN A 417 24.71 1.56 14.72
N ASP A 418 23.83 2.20 15.48
CA ASP A 418 22.79 1.51 16.24
C ASP A 418 21.65 1.05 15.31
N VAL A 419 21.99 0.11 14.43
CA VAL A 419 21.05 -0.69 13.66
C VAL A 419 21.03 -2.06 14.31
N ASP A 420 19.91 -2.41 14.95
CA ASP A 420 19.69 -3.76 15.45
C ASP A 420 19.95 -4.78 14.30
N PRO A 421 20.96 -5.66 14.41
CA PRO A 421 21.24 -6.67 13.40
C PRO A 421 20.04 -7.59 13.12
N ALA A 422 19.08 -7.67 14.05
CA ALA A 422 17.82 -8.39 13.87
C ALA A 422 16.87 -7.74 12.84
N ALA A 423 17.11 -6.49 12.43
CA ALA A 423 16.27 -5.75 11.49
C ALA A 423 16.58 -6.03 10.01
N GLY A 424 17.69 -6.73 9.70
CA GLY A 424 18.05 -7.09 8.34
C GLY A 424 17.13 -8.19 7.75
N PRO A 425 16.51 -7.99 6.56
CA PRO A 425 15.55 -8.95 6.01
C PRO A 425 16.17 -10.35 5.75
N GLY A 426 17.47 -10.42 5.48
CA GLY A 426 18.22 -11.67 5.28
C GLY A 426 18.48 -12.47 6.57
N TYR A 427 18.86 -11.79 7.67
CA TYR A 427 19.11 -12.44 8.96
C TYR A 427 17.81 -12.95 9.59
N ALA A 428 16.74 -12.14 9.54
CA ALA A 428 15.42 -12.54 10.00
C ALA A 428 14.83 -13.70 9.18
N ALA A 429 15.18 -13.83 7.89
CA ALA A 429 14.81 -14.98 7.08
C ALA A 429 15.62 -16.23 7.45
N LEU A 430 16.93 -16.12 7.63
CA LEU A 430 17.81 -17.23 8.02
C LEU A 430 17.48 -17.77 9.42
N GLN A 431 17.21 -16.88 10.39
CA GLN A 431 16.76 -17.30 11.72
C GLN A 431 15.42 -18.05 11.68
N ARG A 432 14.46 -17.58 10.86
CA ARG A 432 13.19 -18.29 10.65
C ARG A 432 13.42 -19.68 10.06
N GLN A 433 14.24 -19.81 9.01
CA GLN A 433 14.59 -21.10 8.41
C GLN A 433 15.26 -22.05 9.41
N LEU A 434 16.20 -21.55 10.22
CA LEU A 434 16.84 -22.35 11.26
C LEU A 434 15.82 -22.81 12.33
N SER A 435 14.90 -21.95 12.73
CA SER A 435 13.83 -22.31 13.67
C SER A 435 12.89 -23.39 13.11
N GLU A 436 12.55 -23.31 11.82
CA GLU A 436 11.73 -24.32 11.14
C GLU A 436 12.45 -25.66 11.00
N ALA A 437 13.75 -25.65 10.67
CA ALA A 437 14.56 -26.86 10.60
C ALA A 437 14.69 -27.54 11.98
N ASN A 438 14.91 -26.75 13.04
CA ASN A 438 14.92 -27.25 14.42
C ASN A 438 13.58 -27.89 14.80
N ALA A 439 12.45 -27.26 14.46
CA ALA A 439 11.12 -27.79 14.74
C ALA A 439 10.86 -29.11 14.00
N LYS A 440 11.30 -29.24 12.74
CA LYS A 440 11.17 -30.48 11.95
C LYS A 440 12.01 -31.62 12.52
N VAL A 441 13.25 -31.34 12.97
CA VAL A 441 14.09 -32.35 13.65
C VAL A 441 13.46 -32.80 14.95
N ALA A 442 12.95 -31.87 15.77
CA ALA A 442 12.27 -32.20 17.02
C ALA A 442 11.03 -33.06 16.79
N ALA A 443 10.20 -32.74 15.78
CA ALA A 443 9.02 -33.53 15.43
C ALA A 443 9.38 -34.96 15.00
N LEU A 444 10.47 -35.15 14.25
CA LEU A 444 10.95 -36.48 13.86
C LEU A 444 11.48 -37.29 15.06
N ILE A 445 12.16 -36.64 16.01
CA ILE A 445 12.62 -37.29 17.26
C ILE A 445 11.41 -37.76 18.07
N THR A 446 10.40 -36.90 18.25
CA THR A 446 9.16 -37.26 18.97
C THR A 446 8.38 -38.38 18.28
N ALA A 447 8.38 -38.44 16.94
CA ALA A 447 7.77 -39.53 16.19
C ALA A 447 8.48 -40.87 16.41
N VAL A 448 9.82 -40.86 16.51
CA VAL A 448 10.62 -42.05 16.85
C VAL A 448 10.36 -42.49 18.30
N GLU A 449 10.28 -41.54 19.24
CA GLU A 449 9.94 -41.81 20.65
C GLU A 449 8.52 -42.39 20.81
N SER A 450 7.62 -42.12 19.87
CA SER A 450 6.23 -42.59 19.87
C SER A 450 6.03 -43.96 19.19
N GLY A 451 7.11 -44.65 18.79
CA GLY A 451 7.06 -46.04 18.31
C GLY A 451 6.69 -46.22 16.83
N VAL A 452 6.87 -45.20 15.99
CA VAL A 452 6.75 -45.32 14.53
C VAL A 452 7.93 -46.14 13.98
N ALA A 453 7.67 -47.06 13.04
CA ALA A 453 8.66 -47.96 12.46
C ALA A 453 9.94 -47.21 12.00
N VAL A 454 11.09 -47.64 12.54
CA VAL A 454 12.36 -46.90 12.54
C VAL A 454 13.05 -46.94 11.17
N GLU A 455 12.65 -47.88 10.30
CA GLU A 455 13.33 -48.15 9.04
C GLU A 455 13.17 -46.99 8.02
N ASP A 456 12.05 -46.27 8.02
CA ASP A 456 11.78 -45.16 7.08
C ASP A 456 12.17 -43.77 7.62
N LEU A 457 12.27 -43.61 8.95
CA LEU A 457 12.51 -42.30 9.58
C LEU A 457 13.99 -41.93 9.66
N THR A 458 14.89 -42.91 9.57
CA THR A 458 16.33 -42.70 9.74
C THR A 458 16.91 -41.81 8.63
N ALA A 459 16.44 -41.97 7.39
CA ALA A 459 16.87 -41.14 6.26
C ALA A 459 16.38 -39.68 6.39
N ALA A 460 15.12 -39.50 6.78
CA ALA A 460 14.52 -38.18 7.00
C ALA A 460 15.19 -37.42 8.15
N LEU A 461 15.51 -38.10 9.25
CA LEU A 461 16.22 -37.50 10.38
C LEU A 461 17.63 -37.05 9.97
N ARG A 462 18.40 -37.87 9.25
CA ARG A 462 19.72 -37.50 8.74
C ARG A 462 19.66 -36.27 7.84
N GLN A 463 18.71 -36.23 6.91
CA GLN A 463 18.53 -35.09 5.99
C GLN A 463 18.19 -33.79 6.72
N ARG A 464 17.23 -33.81 7.66
CA ARG A 464 16.81 -32.61 8.41
C ARG A 464 17.87 -32.13 9.41
N THR A 465 18.64 -33.05 9.98
CA THR A 465 19.77 -32.71 10.85
C THR A 465 20.87 -32.01 10.06
N ALA A 466 21.18 -32.48 8.84
CA ALA A 466 22.13 -31.82 7.94
C ALA A 466 21.66 -30.42 7.50
N GLU A 467 20.38 -30.26 7.15
CA GLU A 467 19.78 -28.96 6.80
C GLU A 467 19.86 -27.95 7.96
N ARG A 468 19.55 -28.39 9.19
CA ARG A 468 19.73 -27.59 10.41
C ARG A 468 21.17 -27.16 10.59
N ASP A 469 22.12 -28.08 10.46
CA ASP A 469 23.53 -27.81 10.70
C ASP A 469 24.12 -26.86 9.66
N GLU A 470 23.68 -26.96 8.40
CA GLU A 470 24.01 -26.01 7.34
C GLU A 470 23.45 -24.61 7.64
N LEU A 471 22.16 -24.51 8.01
CA LEU A 471 21.53 -23.24 8.36
C LEU A 471 22.15 -22.61 9.60
N ARG A 472 22.52 -23.43 10.60
CA ARG A 472 23.23 -23.00 11.79
C ARG A 472 24.60 -22.45 11.43
N ALA A 473 25.36 -23.18 10.62
CA ALA A 473 26.66 -22.72 10.13
C ALA A 473 26.54 -21.44 9.28
N ARG A 474 25.44 -21.25 8.55
CA ARG A 474 25.15 -20.00 7.81
C ARG A 474 24.81 -18.85 8.75
N VAL A 475 24.02 -19.07 9.79
CA VAL A 475 23.71 -18.06 10.81
C VAL A 475 24.94 -17.68 11.62
N GLU A 476 25.80 -18.65 11.97
CA GLU A 476 27.07 -18.42 12.66
C GLU A 476 28.11 -17.72 11.75
N ARG A 477 28.05 -17.96 10.42
CA ARG A 477 28.84 -17.24 9.41
C ARG A 477 28.31 -15.86 9.07
N VAL A 478 27.07 -15.52 9.43
CA VAL A 478 26.63 -14.11 9.39
C VAL A 478 27.33 -13.42 10.54
N GLU A 479 28.53 -12.89 10.25
CA GLU A 479 29.26 -12.05 11.18
C GLU A 479 28.33 -10.95 11.69
N ARG A 480 28.20 -10.87 13.02
CA ARG A 480 27.57 -9.70 13.64
C ARG A 480 28.33 -8.49 13.14
N PRO A 481 27.68 -7.44 12.61
CA PRO A 481 28.36 -6.19 12.36
C PRO A 481 28.93 -5.74 13.70
N ARG A 482 30.25 -5.83 13.84
CA ARG A 482 30.94 -5.22 14.97
C ARG A 482 30.67 -3.73 14.84
N ALA A 483 30.03 -3.13 15.84
CA ALA A 483 29.98 -1.67 15.93
C ALA A 483 31.43 -1.18 15.96
N MET A 484 31.81 -0.44 14.93
CA MET A 484 33.17 0.04 14.73
C MET A 484 33.29 1.37 15.45
N CYS A 485 34.31 1.53 16.27
CA CYS A 485 34.59 2.85 16.83
C CYS A 485 34.99 3.83 15.71
N ALA A 486 34.90 5.13 15.97
CA ALA A 486 35.24 6.17 14.99
C ALA A 486 36.64 5.99 14.37
N ALA A 487 37.60 5.47 15.16
CA ALA A 487 38.95 5.15 14.69
C ALA A 487 38.96 3.98 13.70
N GLU A 488 38.23 2.89 13.99
CA GLU A 488 38.10 1.73 13.10
C GLU A 488 37.35 2.09 11.81
N ILE A 489 36.30 2.93 11.90
CA ILE A 489 35.59 3.45 10.72
C ILE A 489 36.55 4.29 9.88
N SER A 490 37.34 5.18 10.52
CA SER A 490 38.33 6.01 9.81
C SER A 490 39.40 5.15 9.13
N GLU A 491 39.85 4.08 9.77
CA GLU A 491 40.84 3.15 9.23
C GLU A 491 40.28 2.34 8.05
N LEU A 492 39.08 1.76 8.19
CA LEU A 492 38.42 1.03 7.11
C LEU A 492 38.07 1.92 5.92
N VAL A 493 37.61 3.15 6.16
CA VAL A 493 37.38 4.14 5.10
C VAL A 493 38.70 4.48 4.40
N LYS A 494 39.83 4.57 5.11
CA LYS A 494 41.16 4.78 4.50
C LYS A 494 41.62 3.57 3.69
N GLU A 495 41.46 2.35 4.21
CA GLU A 495 41.84 1.11 3.52
C GLU A 495 41.04 0.89 2.23
N LEU A 496 39.76 1.24 2.23
CA LEU A 496 38.89 1.18 1.07
C LEU A 496 39.07 2.37 0.10
N GLY A 497 40.05 3.25 0.35
CA GLY A 497 40.40 4.36 -0.52
C GLY A 497 39.52 5.62 -0.37
N GLY A 498 38.69 5.69 0.67
CA GLY A 498 37.81 6.81 0.99
C GLY A 498 36.33 6.56 0.64
N LEU A 499 35.40 7.21 1.36
CA LEU A 499 33.96 7.00 1.17
C LEU A 499 33.48 7.33 -0.25
N SER A 500 34.11 8.32 -0.89
CA SER A 500 33.83 8.66 -2.29
C SER A 500 34.20 7.54 -3.27
N VAL A 501 35.23 6.74 -2.98
CA VAL A 501 35.65 5.62 -3.84
C VAL A 501 34.69 4.44 -3.68
N ILE A 502 34.26 4.17 -2.44
CA ILE A 502 33.24 3.15 -2.14
C ILE A 502 31.92 3.47 -2.85
N LEU A 503 31.41 4.69 -2.66
CA LEU A 503 30.21 5.14 -3.38
C LEU A 503 30.44 5.12 -4.89
N GLY A 504 31.65 5.46 -5.35
CA GLY A 504 32.13 5.36 -6.73
C GLY A 504 31.99 3.96 -7.36
N ALA A 505 32.17 2.90 -6.58
CA ALA A 505 32.07 1.51 -7.02
C ALA A 505 30.66 0.89 -6.85
N ALA A 506 29.78 1.51 -6.07
CA ALA A 506 28.44 1.01 -5.79
C ALA A 506 27.52 0.99 -7.02
N THR A 507 26.60 0.03 -7.08
CA THR A 507 25.56 -0.05 -8.11
C THR A 507 24.56 1.10 -7.99
N GLY A 508 23.84 1.39 -9.07
CA GLY A 508 22.81 2.44 -9.07
C GLY A 508 21.67 2.19 -8.06
N ALA A 509 21.42 0.93 -7.66
CA ALA A 509 20.42 0.60 -6.65
C ALA A 509 20.95 0.91 -5.23
N GLU A 510 22.17 0.47 -4.92
CA GLU A 510 22.84 0.72 -3.63
C GLU A 510 23.01 2.23 -3.38
N ARG A 511 23.43 2.98 -4.41
CA ARG A 511 23.49 4.46 -4.32
C ARG A 511 22.13 5.07 -4.03
N ALA A 512 21.07 4.58 -4.67
CA ALA A 512 19.73 5.12 -4.45
C ALA A 512 19.24 4.92 -3.01
N GLU A 513 19.58 3.80 -2.39
CA GLU A 513 19.26 3.54 -0.98
C GLU A 513 20.00 4.50 -0.04
N VAL A 514 21.32 4.66 -0.24
CA VAL A 514 22.12 5.61 0.54
C VAL A 514 21.64 7.05 0.36
N TYR A 515 21.37 7.47 -0.87
CA TYR A 515 20.90 8.84 -1.11
C TYR A 515 19.49 9.09 -0.53
N ALA A 516 18.62 8.08 -0.55
CA ALA A 516 17.29 8.19 0.03
C ALA A 516 17.31 8.26 1.56
N SER A 517 18.21 7.51 2.21
CA SER A 517 18.34 7.53 3.68
C SER A 517 18.81 8.90 4.19
N LEU A 518 19.69 9.57 3.46
CA LEU A 518 20.18 10.93 3.74
C LEU A 518 19.15 12.04 3.48
N GLY A 519 17.94 11.70 3.01
CA GLY A 519 16.89 12.67 2.71
C GLY A 519 17.27 13.65 1.60
N LEU A 520 18.12 13.23 0.65
CA LEU A 520 18.69 14.14 -0.35
C LEU A 520 17.64 14.73 -1.29
N ARG A 521 17.80 16.03 -1.57
CA ARG A 521 17.10 16.74 -2.62
C ARG A 521 18.10 17.51 -3.48
N LEU A 522 18.01 17.30 -4.80
CA LEU A 522 18.86 17.95 -5.81
C LEU A 522 18.00 18.85 -6.70
N ASP A 523 18.36 20.12 -6.80
CA ASP A 523 17.71 21.09 -7.70
C ASP A 523 18.68 21.51 -8.81
N TYR A 524 18.37 21.14 -10.05
CA TYR A 524 19.20 21.43 -11.23
C TYR A 524 18.70 22.66 -11.99
N ASP A 525 19.55 23.68 -12.06
CA ASP A 525 19.39 24.86 -12.89
C ASP A 525 20.05 24.65 -14.27
N PRO A 526 19.26 24.56 -15.36
CA PRO A 526 19.81 24.34 -16.70
C PRO A 526 20.53 25.56 -17.28
N HIS A 527 20.20 26.78 -16.84
CA HIS A 527 20.79 28.02 -17.34
C HIS A 527 22.18 28.23 -16.74
N LEU A 528 22.29 28.05 -15.42
CA LEU A 528 23.56 28.13 -14.68
C LEU A 528 24.37 26.83 -14.75
N ARG A 529 23.79 25.75 -15.29
CA ARG A 529 24.36 24.38 -15.28
C ARG A 529 24.82 23.96 -13.89
N ARG A 530 24.03 24.31 -12.87
CA ARG A 530 24.35 24.12 -11.45
C ARG A 530 23.36 23.16 -10.81
N VAL A 531 23.87 22.21 -10.03
CA VAL A 531 23.04 21.37 -9.14
C VAL A 531 23.24 21.87 -7.72
N THR A 532 22.14 22.21 -7.05
CA THR A 532 22.14 22.53 -5.62
C THR A 532 21.68 21.28 -4.87
N ALA A 533 22.51 20.78 -3.95
CA ALA A 533 22.19 19.63 -3.13
C ALA A 533 21.82 20.06 -1.71
N THR A 534 20.78 19.44 -1.16
CA THR A 534 20.33 19.63 0.22
C THR A 534 20.12 18.26 0.85
N ALA A 535 20.55 18.08 2.11
CA ALA A 535 20.40 16.85 2.87
C ALA A 535 19.57 17.13 4.13
N ASP A 536 18.64 16.25 4.46
CA ASP A 536 17.84 16.32 5.69
C ASP A 536 18.27 15.18 6.62
N LEU A 537 19.33 15.44 7.39
CA LEU A 537 19.93 14.47 8.30
C LEU A 537 19.04 14.16 9.52
N SER A 538 17.95 14.93 9.74
CA SER A 538 16.99 14.63 10.81
C SER A 538 16.21 13.33 10.56
N ARG A 539 16.09 12.93 9.29
CA ARG A 539 15.48 11.64 8.90
C ARG A 539 16.35 10.44 9.25
N VAL A 540 17.67 10.64 9.33
CA VAL A 540 18.63 9.64 9.80
C VAL A 540 18.56 9.54 11.32
N ALA A 541 18.33 10.66 12.02
CA ALA A 541 18.17 10.72 13.48
C ALA A 541 16.81 10.19 14.00
N GLY A 542 15.81 9.98 13.13
CA GLY A 542 14.46 9.55 13.49
C GLY A 542 14.32 8.14 14.09
N CYS A 543 15.40 7.35 14.11
CA CYS A 543 15.46 6.07 14.81
C CYS A 543 15.96 6.18 16.27
N VAL A 544 16.33 7.37 16.74
CA VAL A 544 16.65 7.60 18.16
C VAL A 544 15.45 8.22 18.85
N ARG A 545 14.49 7.39 19.28
CA ARG A 545 13.56 7.76 20.35
C ARG A 545 14.03 7.11 21.65
N GLY A 546 14.76 7.87 22.45
CA GLY A 546 15.05 7.56 23.84
C GLY A 546 15.95 8.62 24.47
N GLY A 547 15.39 9.39 25.42
CA GLY A 547 16.16 10.17 26.39
C GLY A 547 15.98 11.68 26.33
N THR A 548 14.86 12.19 26.85
CA THR A 548 14.73 12.61 28.27
C THR A 548 13.28 12.51 28.69
#